data_AF-A0A2V9RAH6-F1
#
_entry.id   AF-A0A2V9RAH6-F1
#
_cell.length_a   1.000
_cell.length_b   1.000
_cell.length_c   1.000
_cell.angle_alpha   90.00
_cell.angle_beta   90.00
_cell.angle_gamma   90.00
#
_symmetry.space_group_name_H-M   'P 1'
#
loop_
_entity.id
_entity.type
_entity.pdbx_description
1 polymer ?
#
loop_
_entity_poly.entity_id
_entity_poly.type
_entity_poly.pdbx_seq_one_letter_code
_entity_poly.pdbx_strand_id
1 'polypeptide(L)'
;MRVALTPAVPADVKIAAEESLINRMETLPEGEKLSLAKRASGRVAAVLLLDREARVMRTALENPRLTEGAIIKSVIRFDASAALIGAVCNHSKWSVRRDIRIALLRAEKTPLVRALEFARSLSPAQVMEVLNVSRLPPGVKALVLQDLERRA
;
A
#
# COMPACT_ATOMS: atom_id res chain seq x y z
N MET A 1 11.43 13.22 -15.94
CA MET A 1 11.85 12.02 -15.15
C MET A 1 13.37 11.78 -15.12
N ARG A 2 14.13 11.99 -16.22
CA ARG A 2 15.61 11.82 -16.23
C ARG A 2 16.35 12.53 -15.08
N VAL A 3 15.95 13.75 -14.71
CA VAL A 3 16.61 14.54 -13.66
C VAL A 3 16.53 13.88 -12.27
N ALA A 4 15.41 13.26 -11.91
CA ALA A 4 15.20 12.66 -10.59
C ALA A 4 16.00 11.35 -10.37
N LEU A 5 16.41 10.68 -11.46
CA LEU A 5 17.14 9.41 -11.40
C LEU A 5 18.65 9.54 -11.63
N THR A 6 19.16 10.75 -11.90
CA THR A 6 20.59 10.96 -12.15
C THR A 6 21.37 11.03 -10.83
N PRO A 7 22.42 10.21 -10.62
CA PRO A 7 23.18 10.19 -9.37
C PRO A 7 23.75 11.55 -8.96
N ALA A 8 24.23 12.34 -9.92
CA ALA A 8 24.92 13.62 -9.71
C ALA A 8 24.03 14.82 -9.35
N VAL A 9 22.69 14.66 -9.34
CA VAL A 9 21.79 15.76 -8.99
C VAL A 9 21.63 15.81 -7.45
N PRO A 10 21.77 17.00 -6.82
CA PRO A 10 21.51 17.20 -5.40
C PRO A 10 20.14 16.66 -4.95
N ALA A 11 20.05 16.16 -3.71
CA ALA A 11 18.87 15.46 -3.21
C ALA A 11 17.63 16.37 -3.13
N ASP A 12 17.82 17.63 -2.72
CA ASP A 12 16.83 18.69 -2.69
C ASP A 12 16.26 18.97 -4.09
N VAL A 13 17.11 19.03 -5.12
CA VAL A 13 16.66 19.22 -6.51
C VAL A 13 15.83 18.04 -7.01
N LYS A 14 16.19 16.80 -6.62
CA LYS A 14 15.37 15.62 -6.94
C LYS A 14 14.01 15.71 -6.27
N ILE A 15 13.96 16.07 -4.98
CA ILE A 15 12.71 16.21 -4.23
C ILE A 15 11.82 17.28 -4.86
N ALA A 16 12.37 18.46 -5.17
CA ALA A 16 11.62 19.55 -5.80
C ALA A 16 11.06 19.14 -7.18
N ALA A 17 11.85 18.41 -7.97
CA ALA A 17 11.39 17.90 -9.26
C ALA A 17 10.27 16.85 -9.12
N GLU A 18 10.37 15.96 -8.13
CA GLU A 18 9.31 14.99 -7.83
C GLU A 18 8.05 15.67 -7.33
N GLU A 19 8.17 16.67 -6.46
CA GLU A 19 7.06 17.43 -5.91
C GLU A 19 6.31 18.21 -6.99
N SER A 20 7.03 18.90 -7.89
CA SER A 20 6.44 19.56 -9.05
C SER A 20 5.66 18.60 -9.95
N LEU A 21 6.16 17.36 -10.11
CA LEU A 21 5.48 16.31 -10.87
C LEU A 21 4.24 15.79 -10.13
N ILE A 22 4.34 15.54 -8.83
CA ILE A 22 3.24 15.06 -7.98
C ILE A 22 2.10 16.08 -7.96
N ASN A 23 2.41 17.38 -7.87
CA ASN A 23 1.40 18.45 -7.80
C ASN A 23 0.56 18.57 -9.09
N ARG A 24 1.06 18.07 -10.22
CA ARG A 24 0.30 18.02 -11.49
C ARG A 24 -0.20 16.62 -11.85
N MET A 25 -0.07 15.63 -10.96
CA MET A 25 -0.34 14.23 -11.29
C MET A 25 -1.77 14.03 -11.82
N GLU A 26 -2.75 14.72 -11.23
CA GLU A 26 -4.16 14.58 -11.62
C GLU A 26 -4.46 15.05 -13.04
N THR A 27 -3.69 16.02 -13.56
CA THR A 27 -3.89 16.57 -14.91
C THR A 27 -3.17 15.79 -15.99
N LEU A 28 -2.30 14.85 -15.62
CA LEU A 28 -1.57 14.03 -16.60
C LEU A 28 -2.51 13.04 -17.29
N PRO A 29 -2.37 12.84 -18.62
CA PRO A 29 -3.09 11.79 -19.33
C PRO A 29 -2.77 10.40 -18.75
N GLU A 30 -3.73 9.46 -18.83
CA GLU A 30 -3.55 8.09 -18.31
C GLU A 30 -2.29 7.41 -18.87
N GLY A 31 -2.00 7.59 -20.17
CA GLY A 31 -0.79 7.04 -20.79
C GLY A 31 0.52 7.53 -20.15
N GLU A 32 0.58 8.79 -19.74
CA GLU A 32 1.74 9.34 -19.05
C GLU A 32 1.83 8.81 -17.62
N LYS A 33 0.69 8.74 -16.91
CA LYS A 33 0.62 8.11 -15.58
C LYS A 33 1.08 6.66 -15.61
N LEU A 34 0.71 5.89 -16.64
CA LEU A 34 1.17 4.51 -16.82
C LEU A 34 2.68 4.43 -17.06
N SER A 35 3.24 5.36 -17.85
CA SER A 35 4.68 5.45 -18.07
C SER A 35 5.43 5.76 -16.76
N LEU A 36 4.91 6.72 -15.99
CA LEU A 36 5.44 7.07 -14.66
C LEU A 36 5.30 5.92 -13.67
N ALA A 37 4.16 5.24 -13.63
CA ALA A 37 3.92 4.10 -12.77
C ALA A 37 5.00 3.01 -12.95
N LYS A 38 5.44 2.76 -14.20
CA LYS A 38 6.49 1.76 -14.49
C LYS A 38 7.90 2.24 -14.16
N ARG A 39 8.20 3.51 -14.42
CA ARG A 39 9.59 3.99 -14.57
C ARG A 39 9.97 5.10 -13.59
N ALA A 40 9.02 5.66 -12.86
CA ALA A 40 9.30 6.76 -11.96
C ALA A 40 10.04 6.30 -10.69
N SER A 41 10.30 7.24 -9.79
CA SER A 41 10.86 6.94 -8.48
C SER A 41 9.80 6.30 -7.59
N GLY A 42 10.25 5.68 -6.48
CA GLY A 42 9.34 5.07 -5.51
C GLY A 42 8.34 6.07 -4.93
N ARG A 43 8.74 7.34 -4.72
CA ARG A 43 7.85 8.40 -4.20
C ARG A 43 6.71 8.70 -5.18
N VAL A 44 7.04 8.85 -6.46
CA VAL A 44 6.05 9.11 -7.52
C VAL A 44 5.13 7.90 -7.71
N ALA A 45 5.68 6.69 -7.74
CA ALA A 45 4.90 5.46 -7.83
C ALA A 45 3.94 5.30 -6.62
N ALA A 46 4.38 5.68 -5.42
CA ALA A 46 3.54 5.63 -4.21
C ALA A 46 2.31 6.53 -4.32
N VAL A 47 2.43 7.70 -4.94
CA VAL A 47 1.28 8.59 -5.21
C VAL A 47 0.31 7.93 -6.19
N LEU A 48 0.83 7.28 -7.23
CA LEU A 48 0.02 6.58 -8.24
C LEU A 48 -0.73 5.34 -7.69
N LEU A 49 -0.39 4.85 -6.50
CA LEU A 49 -1.19 3.82 -5.82
C LEU A 49 -2.59 4.29 -5.43
N LEU A 50 -2.78 5.61 -5.30
CA LEU A 50 -4.05 6.23 -4.94
C LEU A 50 -4.84 6.70 -6.17
N ASP A 51 -4.34 6.42 -7.39
CA ASP A 51 -5.03 6.81 -8.61
C ASP A 51 -6.38 6.08 -8.74
N ARG A 52 -7.38 6.79 -9.28
CA ARG A 52 -8.73 6.26 -9.50
C ARG A 52 -8.74 5.17 -10.57
N GLU A 53 -7.84 5.29 -11.55
CA GLU A 53 -7.70 4.30 -12.60
C GLU A 53 -6.97 3.07 -12.09
N ALA A 54 -7.72 1.97 -11.96
CA ALA A 54 -7.19 0.71 -11.41
C ALA A 54 -5.97 0.20 -12.19
N ARG A 55 -5.90 0.47 -13.49
CA ARG A 55 -4.76 0.11 -14.34
C ARG A 55 -3.48 0.84 -13.93
N VAL A 56 -3.58 2.14 -13.62
CA VAL A 56 -2.45 2.95 -13.16
C VAL A 56 -1.96 2.46 -11.79
N MET A 57 -2.89 2.29 -10.84
CA MET A 57 -2.58 1.77 -9.50
C MET A 57 -1.90 0.41 -9.54
N ARG A 58 -2.43 -0.55 -10.33
CA ARG A 58 -1.82 -1.88 -10.48
C ARG A 58 -0.45 -1.82 -11.12
N THR A 59 -0.27 -0.96 -12.12
CA THR A 59 1.04 -0.75 -12.75
C THR A 59 2.05 -0.18 -11.76
N ALA A 60 1.61 0.70 -10.85
CA ALA A 60 2.48 1.27 -9.83
C ALA A 60 2.93 0.23 -8.78
N LEU A 61 2.08 -0.75 -8.45
CA LEU A 61 2.45 -1.87 -7.55
C LEU A 61 3.61 -2.73 -8.09
N GLU A 62 3.75 -2.80 -9.41
CA GLU A 62 4.83 -3.50 -10.10
C GLU A 62 6.11 -2.66 -10.24
N ASN A 63 6.11 -1.40 -9.80
CA ASN A 63 7.28 -0.54 -9.91
C ASN A 63 8.45 -1.11 -9.08
N PRO A 64 9.63 -1.33 -9.69
CA PRO A 64 10.77 -1.94 -9.00
C PRO A 64 11.37 -1.05 -7.90
N ARG A 65 11.11 0.26 -7.93
CA ARG A 65 11.56 1.25 -6.93
C ARG A 65 10.54 1.52 -5.85
N LEU A 66 9.35 0.92 -5.92
CA LEU A 66 8.36 1.00 -4.85
C LEU A 66 8.85 0.21 -3.64
N THR A 67 8.67 0.78 -2.44
CA THR A 67 9.14 0.19 -1.19
C THR A 67 7.97 -0.28 -0.33
N GLU A 68 8.25 -1.21 0.57
CA GLU A 68 7.28 -1.70 1.54
C GLU A 68 6.74 -0.56 2.41
N GLY A 69 7.61 0.32 2.92
CA GLY A 69 7.19 1.49 3.69
C GLY A 69 6.25 2.43 2.92
N ALA A 70 6.40 2.55 1.60
CA ALA A 70 5.48 3.34 0.78
C ALA A 70 4.10 2.68 0.67
N ILE A 71 4.05 1.36 0.47
CA ILE A 71 2.79 0.61 0.41
C ILE A 71 2.08 0.64 1.75
N ILE A 72 2.80 0.42 2.87
CA ILE A 72 2.27 0.52 4.23
C ILE A 72 1.59 1.88 4.40
N LYS A 73 2.31 2.97 4.08
CA LYS A 73 1.76 4.33 4.16
C LYS A 73 0.50 4.51 3.34
N SER A 74 0.40 3.90 2.15
CA SER A 74 -0.78 3.98 1.29
C SER A 74 -1.96 3.16 1.81
N VAL A 75 -1.76 1.94 2.31
CA VAL A 75 -2.85 1.07 2.77
C VAL A 75 -3.42 1.50 4.13
N ILE A 76 -2.63 2.13 4.99
CA ILE A 76 -3.10 2.62 6.29
C ILE A 76 -3.78 3.99 6.22
N ARG A 77 -3.91 4.61 5.04
CA ARG A 77 -4.67 5.86 4.89
C ARG A 77 -6.15 5.63 5.13
N PHE A 78 -6.84 6.65 5.63
CA PHE A 78 -8.29 6.59 5.85
C PHE A 78 -9.06 6.51 4.53
N ASP A 79 -8.55 7.13 3.48
CA ASP A 79 -9.13 7.20 2.13
C ASP A 79 -8.66 6.07 1.20
N ALA A 80 -7.85 5.10 1.69
CA ALA A 80 -7.38 3.97 0.90
C ALA A 80 -8.58 3.23 0.26
N SER A 81 -8.55 3.04 -1.05
CA SER A 81 -9.67 2.43 -1.78
C SER A 81 -9.74 0.91 -1.55
N ALA A 82 -10.94 0.32 -1.61
CA ALA A 82 -11.09 -1.14 -1.54
C ALA A 82 -10.34 -1.84 -2.68
N ALA A 83 -10.24 -1.19 -3.85
CA ALA A 83 -9.48 -1.68 -4.99
C ALA A 83 -7.98 -1.78 -4.69
N LEU A 84 -7.39 -0.76 -4.04
CA LEU A 84 -5.99 -0.80 -3.62
C LEU A 84 -5.76 -1.90 -2.57
N ILE A 85 -6.59 -1.94 -1.52
CA ILE A 85 -6.47 -2.95 -0.46
C ILE A 85 -6.59 -4.36 -1.04
N GLY A 86 -7.60 -4.60 -1.87
CA GLY A 86 -7.79 -5.88 -2.56
C GLY A 86 -6.61 -6.23 -3.48
N ALA A 87 -6.04 -5.26 -4.19
CA ALA A 87 -4.88 -5.49 -5.04
C ALA A 87 -3.66 -5.91 -4.20
N VAL A 88 -3.36 -5.20 -3.11
CA VAL A 88 -2.21 -5.54 -2.24
C VAL A 88 -2.41 -6.88 -1.54
N CYS A 89 -3.62 -7.19 -1.05
CA CYS A 89 -3.96 -8.48 -0.45
C CYS A 89 -3.68 -9.68 -1.38
N ASN A 90 -3.88 -9.50 -2.69
CA ASN A 90 -3.72 -10.56 -3.69
C ASN A 90 -2.37 -10.52 -4.42
N HIS A 91 -1.49 -9.58 -4.08
CA HIS A 91 -0.25 -9.37 -4.80
C HIS A 91 0.85 -10.33 -4.35
N SER A 92 1.36 -11.17 -5.25
CA SER A 92 2.35 -12.22 -4.96
C SER A 92 3.60 -11.72 -4.23
N LYS A 93 4.16 -10.57 -4.64
CA LYS A 93 5.33 -9.95 -4.01
C LYS A 93 5.06 -9.32 -2.63
N TRP A 94 3.88 -8.71 -2.43
CA TRP A 94 3.64 -7.82 -1.29
C TRP A 94 2.86 -8.50 -0.17
N SER A 95 1.83 -9.30 -0.50
CA SER A 95 0.97 -9.94 0.50
C SER A 95 1.70 -10.96 1.37
N VAL A 96 2.85 -11.46 0.92
CA VAL A 96 3.70 -12.40 1.68
C VAL A 96 4.54 -11.71 2.75
N ARG A 97 4.68 -10.38 2.70
CA ARG A 97 5.55 -9.64 3.60
C ARG A 97 4.87 -9.34 4.93
N ARG A 98 5.60 -9.55 6.03
CA ARG A 98 5.09 -9.44 7.39
C ARG A 98 4.53 -8.05 7.70
N ASP A 99 5.25 -6.98 7.40
CA ASP A 99 4.82 -5.62 7.75
C ASP A 99 3.66 -5.15 6.88
N ILE A 100 3.60 -5.60 5.63
CA ILE A 100 2.42 -5.44 4.77
C ILE A 100 1.19 -6.14 5.38
N ARG A 101 1.31 -7.37 5.85
CA ARG A 101 0.18 -8.09 6.50
C ARG A 101 -0.32 -7.38 7.74
N ILE A 102 0.60 -6.88 8.58
CA ILE A 102 0.26 -6.05 9.75
C ILE A 102 -0.48 -4.78 9.31
N ALA A 103 0.00 -4.10 8.27
CA ALA A 103 -0.65 -2.89 7.75
C ALA A 103 -2.05 -3.18 7.18
N LEU A 104 -2.22 -4.28 6.45
CA LEU A 104 -3.51 -4.72 5.92
C LEU A 104 -4.48 -5.10 7.06
N LEU A 105 -4.01 -5.73 8.14
CA LEU A 105 -4.83 -5.99 9.33
C LEU A 105 -5.30 -4.71 10.06
N ARG A 106 -4.69 -3.56 9.76
CA ARG A 106 -5.12 -2.25 10.29
C ARG A 106 -6.06 -1.51 9.36
N ALA A 107 -6.11 -1.90 8.08
CA ALA A 107 -6.89 -1.22 7.07
C ALA A 107 -8.38 -1.62 7.12
N GLU A 108 -9.26 -0.63 7.08
CA GLU A 108 -10.72 -0.78 7.22
C GLU A 108 -11.33 -1.69 6.14
N LYS A 109 -10.83 -1.60 4.91
CA LYS A 109 -11.40 -2.29 3.75
C LYS A 109 -10.77 -3.65 3.47
N THR A 110 -10.06 -4.22 4.45
CA THR A 110 -9.44 -5.54 4.30
C THR A 110 -10.49 -6.64 4.35
N PRO A 111 -10.59 -7.50 3.32
CA PRO A 111 -11.56 -8.60 3.30
C PRO A 111 -11.36 -9.58 4.46
N LEU A 112 -12.44 -10.06 5.07
CA LEU A 112 -12.42 -10.97 6.22
C LEU A 112 -11.49 -12.17 6.01
N VAL A 113 -11.58 -12.86 4.87
CA VAL A 113 -10.77 -14.05 4.57
C VAL A 113 -9.27 -13.72 4.64
N ARG A 114 -8.87 -12.56 4.12
CA ARG A 114 -7.48 -12.08 4.15
C ARG A 114 -7.08 -11.63 5.55
N ALA A 115 -7.96 -10.98 6.30
CA ALA A 115 -7.70 -10.62 7.69
C ALA A 115 -7.42 -11.87 8.55
N LEU A 116 -8.24 -12.93 8.43
CA LEU A 116 -8.02 -14.19 9.13
C LEU A 116 -6.69 -14.85 8.72
N GLU A 117 -6.40 -14.93 7.42
CA GLU A 117 -5.13 -15.45 6.90
C GLU A 117 -3.92 -14.71 7.49
N PHE A 118 -3.95 -13.38 7.48
CA PHE A 118 -2.86 -12.56 7.98
C PHE A 118 -2.70 -12.68 9.50
N ALA A 119 -3.81 -12.70 10.26
CA ALA A 119 -3.78 -12.91 11.70
C ALA A 119 -3.18 -14.26 12.08
N ARG A 120 -3.46 -15.32 11.30
CA ARG A 120 -2.88 -16.65 11.49
C ARG A 120 -1.36 -16.70 11.35
N SER A 121 -0.79 -15.77 10.58
CA SER A 121 0.67 -15.67 10.40
C SER A 121 1.40 -14.88 11.50
N LEU A 122 0.67 -14.33 12.49
CA LEU A 122 1.22 -13.57 13.60
C LEU A 122 0.99 -14.31 14.93
N SER A 123 1.73 -13.92 15.98
CA SER A 123 1.46 -14.42 17.32
C SER A 123 0.16 -13.83 17.89
N PRO A 124 -0.54 -14.52 18.81
CA PRO A 124 -1.76 -14.00 19.41
C PRO A 124 -1.58 -12.61 20.03
N ALA A 125 -0.48 -12.39 20.77
CA ALA A 125 -0.15 -11.09 21.36
C ALA A 125 -0.03 -9.96 20.31
N GLN A 126 0.61 -10.26 19.17
CA GLN A 126 0.76 -9.28 18.08
C GLN A 126 -0.57 -8.98 17.40
N VAL A 127 -1.41 -9.99 17.19
CA VAL A 127 -2.74 -9.74 16.60
C VAL A 127 -3.57 -8.87 17.53
N MET A 128 -3.55 -9.12 18.84
CA MET A 128 -4.23 -8.27 19.83
C MET A 128 -3.75 -6.81 19.77
N GLU A 129 -2.43 -6.60 19.75
CA GLU A 129 -1.84 -5.26 19.63
C GLU A 129 -2.28 -4.56 18.35
N VAL A 130 -2.26 -5.27 17.21
CA VAL A 130 -2.67 -4.74 15.91
C VAL A 130 -4.16 -4.40 15.88
N LEU A 131 -5.02 -5.25 16.46
CA LEU A 131 -6.47 -5.03 16.48
C LEU A 131 -6.89 -3.82 17.32
N ASN A 132 -6.14 -3.50 18.39
CA ASN A 132 -6.38 -2.32 19.23
C ASN A 132 -6.32 -1.02 18.43
N VAL A 133 -5.40 -0.91 17.47
CA VAL A 133 -5.21 0.28 16.62
C VAL A 133 -5.74 0.11 15.20
N SER A 134 -6.44 -1.00 14.93
CA SER A 134 -7.00 -1.33 13.62
C SER A 134 -8.30 -0.58 13.36
N ARG A 135 -8.56 -0.24 12.09
CA ARG A 135 -9.85 0.28 11.63
C ARG A 135 -10.75 -0.78 11.01
N LEU A 136 -10.43 -2.06 11.18
CA LEU A 136 -11.31 -3.15 10.73
C LEU A 136 -12.73 -2.98 11.31
N PRO A 137 -13.77 -3.31 10.54
CA PRO A 137 -15.14 -3.30 11.03
C PRO A 137 -15.29 -4.17 12.28
N PRO A 138 -16.12 -3.80 13.27
CA PRO A 138 -16.27 -4.55 14.52
C PRO A 138 -16.57 -6.04 14.32
N GLY A 139 -17.40 -6.39 13.34
CA GLY A 139 -17.69 -7.79 13.01
C GLY A 139 -16.48 -8.57 12.49
N VAL A 140 -15.60 -7.93 11.72
CA VAL A 140 -14.35 -8.56 11.25
C VAL A 140 -13.39 -8.75 12.43
N LYS A 141 -13.26 -7.75 13.31
CA LYS A 141 -12.44 -7.87 14.52
C LYS A 141 -12.90 -9.03 15.41
N ALA A 142 -14.20 -9.13 15.66
CA ALA A 142 -14.78 -10.20 16.47
C ALA A 142 -14.46 -11.59 15.92
N LEU A 143 -14.56 -11.77 14.60
CA LEU A 143 -14.23 -13.05 13.94
C LEU A 143 -12.73 -13.37 13.99
N VAL A 144 -11.85 -12.36 13.87
CA VAL A 144 -10.41 -12.55 14.05
C VAL A 144 -10.09 -12.96 15.49
N LEU A 145 -10.70 -12.32 16.48
CA LEU A 145 -10.53 -12.66 17.90
C LEU A 145 -11.00 -14.10 18.19
N GLN A 146 -12.18 -14.48 17.69
CA GLN A 146 -12.70 -15.83 17.83
C GLN A 146 -11.77 -16.89 17.18
N ASP A 147 -11.14 -16.57 16.05
CA ASP A 147 -10.16 -17.45 15.42
C ASP A 147 -8.88 -17.58 16.25
N LEU A 148 -8.46 -16.53 16.96
CA LEU A 148 -7.33 -16.60 17.89
C LEU A 148 -7.62 -17.50 19.10
N GLU A 149 -8.81 -17.37 19.70
CA GLU A 149 -9.20 -18.18 20.86
C GLU A 149 -9.22 -19.67 20.53
N ARG A 150 -9.66 -20.05 19.32
CA ARG A 150 -9.65 -21.44 18.86
C ARG A 150 -8.25 -22.03 18.64
N ARG A 151 -7.21 -21.18 18.59
CA ARG A 151 -5.80 -21.59 18.39
C ARG A 151 -5.02 -21.70 19.70
N ALA A 152 -5.54 -21.14 20.79
CA ALA A 152 -4.93 -21.17 22.13
C ALA A 152 -5.29 -22.48 22.83
#